data_AF-A0A1Y6F5A2-F1
#
_entry.id   AF-A0A1Y6F5A2-F1
#
_cell.length_a   1.000
_cell.length_b   1.000
_cell.length_c   1.000
_cell.angle_alpha   90.00
_cell.angle_beta   90.00
_cell.angle_gamma   90.00
#
_symmetry.space_group_name_H-M   'P 1'
#
loop_
_entity.id
_entity.type
_entity.pdbx_description
1 polymer ?
#
loop_
_entity_poly.entity_id
_entity_poly.type
_entity_poly.pdbx_seq_one_letter_code
_entity_poly.pdbx_strand_id
1 'polypeptide(L)'
;MSLEKIIASLPDRSAGERKQMRLNAIEQSESDVPKKATEAQQFLVALDAVEADEHAELIAEVEGLKPAERVIKAFKAEPMTDTEQKLVQVLLDNPNSTSGELTEKIGWKGMSWHLHFGTMCANRGVYLGQPPKATTPNGKFYTGILADFDNDTSRFTMKPDVAAAFAQLGLKG
;
A
#
# COMPACT_ATOMS: atom_id res chain seq x y z
N MET A 1 -7.59 17.70 30.82
CA MET A 1 -7.23 16.28 30.61
C MET A 1 -5.72 16.21 30.60
N SER A 2 -5.07 15.26 31.30
CA SER A 2 -3.60 15.18 31.29
C SER A 2 -3.10 14.57 29.97
N LEU A 3 -1.92 14.98 29.52
CA LEU A 3 -1.26 14.45 28.33
C LEU A 3 -1.17 12.91 28.35
N GLU A 4 -0.81 12.33 29.50
CA GLU A 4 -0.75 10.89 29.72
C GLU A 4 -2.06 10.17 29.40
N LYS A 5 -3.21 10.74 29.78
CA LYS A 5 -4.53 10.14 29.49
C LYS A 5 -4.86 10.19 28.00
N ILE A 6 -4.39 11.22 27.30
CA ILE A 6 -4.60 11.34 25.86
C ILE A 6 -3.73 10.30 25.13
N ILE A 7 -2.45 10.21 25.51
CA ILE A 7 -1.50 9.21 24.99
C ILE A 7 -2.02 7.79 25.20
N ALA A 8 -2.51 7.47 26.40
CA ALA A 8 -3.04 6.14 26.70
C ALA A 8 -4.27 5.75 25.84
N SER A 9 -4.98 6.73 25.26
CA SER A 9 -6.13 6.47 24.40
C SER A 9 -5.77 6.28 22.93
N LEU A 10 -4.52 6.52 22.52
CA LEU A 10 -4.10 6.47 21.11
C LEU A 10 -4.38 5.15 20.39
N PRO A 11 -4.17 3.97 21.01
CA PRO A 11 -4.45 2.69 20.34
C PRO A 11 -5.93 2.51 19.97
N ASP A 12 -6.84 3.08 20.76
CA ASP A 12 -8.30 2.96 20.55
C ASP A 12 -8.85 3.98 19.54
N ARG A 13 -8.03 4.93 19.07
CA ARG A 13 -8.44 5.96 18.10
C ARG A 13 -8.35 5.42 16.69
N SER A 14 -9.30 5.80 15.85
CA SER A 14 -9.21 5.55 14.42
C SER A 14 -8.03 6.30 13.80
N ALA A 15 -7.52 5.79 12.66
CA ALA A 15 -6.46 6.46 11.90
C ALA A 15 -6.83 7.90 11.50
N GLY A 16 -8.12 8.15 11.21
CA GLY A 16 -8.63 9.50 10.91
C GLY A 16 -8.55 10.43 12.12
N GLU A 17 -8.94 9.96 13.31
CA GLU A 17 -8.80 10.73 14.55
C GLU A 17 -7.33 11.00 14.86
N ARG A 18 -6.46 9.99 14.78
CA ARG A 18 -5.02 10.14 15.01
C ARG A 18 -4.37 11.13 14.05
N LYS A 19 -4.76 11.12 12.77
CA LYS A 19 -4.31 12.13 11.79
C LYS A 19 -4.69 13.54 12.21
N GLN A 20 -5.92 13.76 12.65
CA GLN A 20 -6.35 15.08 13.13
C GLN A 20 -5.59 15.49 14.40
N MET A 21 -5.39 14.56 15.34
CA MET A 21 -4.62 14.82 16.56
C MET A 21 -3.16 15.18 16.24
N ARG A 22 -2.55 14.52 15.25
CA ARG A 22 -1.20 14.86 14.76
C ARG A 22 -1.13 16.28 14.23
N LEU A 23 -2.07 16.68 13.37
CA LEU A 23 -2.12 18.05 12.82
C LEU A 23 -2.21 19.09 13.94
N ASN A 24 -3.09 18.86 14.91
CA ASN A 24 -3.24 19.76 16.06
C ASN A 24 -1.97 19.82 16.91
N ALA A 25 -1.28 18.68 17.10
CA ALA A 25 -0.04 18.64 17.87
C ALA A 25 1.12 19.32 17.14
N ILE A 26 1.20 19.21 15.80
CA ILE A 26 2.17 19.96 15.01
C ILE A 26 1.97 21.47 15.22
N GLU A 27 0.74 21.96 15.08
CA GLU A 27 0.42 23.38 15.32
C GLU A 27 0.78 23.81 16.76
N GLN A 28 0.49 22.98 17.76
CA GLN A 28 0.83 23.28 19.15
C GLN A 28 2.34 23.22 19.44
N SER A 29 3.11 22.45 18.68
CA SER A 29 4.56 22.36 18.83
C SER A 29 5.27 23.66 18.45
N GLU A 30 4.62 24.50 17.64
CA GLU A 30 5.09 25.83 17.22
C GLU A 30 4.64 26.95 18.18
N SER A 31 3.95 26.62 19.28
CA SER A 31 3.45 27.61 20.23
C SER A 31 4.59 28.28 21.01
N ASP A 32 4.51 29.60 21.18
CA ASP A 32 5.41 30.39 22.05
C ASP A 32 5.31 30.02 23.55
N VAL A 33 4.35 29.17 23.94
CA VAL A 33 4.20 28.70 25.32
C VAL A 33 5.03 27.42 25.50
N PRO A 34 6.17 27.45 26.24
CA PRO A 34 7.11 26.33 26.27
C PRO A 34 6.49 25.02 26.73
N LYS A 35 5.58 25.08 27.73
CA LYS A 35 4.88 23.90 28.21
C LYS A 35 4.02 23.24 27.11
N LYS A 36 3.32 24.03 26.29
CA LYS A 36 2.48 23.51 25.21
C LYS A 36 3.33 22.89 24.11
N ALA A 37 4.43 23.55 23.73
CA ALA A 37 5.35 23.03 22.74
C ALA A 37 5.96 21.68 23.18
N THR A 38 6.41 21.58 24.45
CA THR A 38 6.95 20.33 25.00
C THR A 38 5.90 19.22 25.07
N GLU A 39 4.69 19.51 25.55
CA GLU A 39 3.61 18.51 25.63
C GLU A 39 3.20 18.01 24.23
N ALA A 40 3.18 18.90 23.24
CA ALA A 40 2.88 18.55 21.86
C ALA A 40 3.97 17.66 21.23
N GLN A 41 5.25 17.94 21.48
CA GLN A 41 6.35 17.08 21.03
C GLN A 41 6.30 15.69 21.68
N GLN A 42 6.02 15.63 22.99
CA GLN A 42 5.83 14.36 23.70
C GLN A 42 4.66 13.56 23.12
N PHE A 43 3.56 14.24 22.78
CA PHE A 43 2.43 13.61 22.11
C PHE A 43 2.82 13.04 20.74
N LEU A 44 3.55 13.80 19.91
CA LEU A 44 3.98 13.35 18.58
C LEU A 44 4.88 12.11 18.66
N VAL A 45 5.83 12.07 19.60
CA VAL A 45 6.69 10.90 19.83
C VAL A 45 5.86 9.67 20.25
N ALA A 46 4.87 9.85 21.12
CA ALA A 46 4.01 8.75 21.53
C ALA A 46 3.12 8.25 20.39
N LEU A 47 2.64 9.16 19.53
CA LEU A 47 1.87 8.80 18.34
C LEU A 47 2.73 8.03 17.34
N ASP A 48 3.97 8.46 17.10
CA ASP A 48 4.93 7.76 16.23
C ASP A 48 5.23 6.34 16.75
N ALA A 49 5.36 6.18 18.07
CA ALA A 49 5.59 4.88 18.68
C ALA A 49 4.41 3.91 18.46
N VAL A 50 3.17 4.37 18.66
CA VAL A 50 1.97 3.57 18.40
C VAL A 50 1.89 3.18 16.92
N GLU A 51 2.11 4.11 16.00
CA GLU A 51 2.10 3.82 14.56
C GLU A 51 3.21 2.84 14.16
N ALA A 52 4.38 2.92 14.78
CA ALA A 52 5.49 1.98 14.55
C ALA A 52 5.18 0.58 15.07
N ASP A 53 4.57 0.46 16.25
CA ASP A 53 4.14 -0.81 16.85
C ASP A 53 3.05 -1.47 15.99
N GLU A 54 2.01 -0.72 15.60
CA GLU A 54 0.95 -1.20 14.70
C GLU A 54 1.53 -1.68 13.35
N HIS A 55 2.51 -0.95 12.81
CA HIS A 55 3.19 -1.32 11.57
C HIS A 55 4.02 -2.60 11.73
N ALA A 56 4.72 -2.77 12.85
CA ALA A 56 5.49 -3.98 13.14
C ALA A 56 4.57 -5.20 13.33
N GLU A 57 3.45 -5.03 14.03
CA GLU A 57 2.42 -6.05 14.17
C GLU A 57 1.83 -6.46 12.82
N LEU A 58 1.51 -5.47 11.97
CA LEU A 58 1.01 -5.75 10.63
C LEU A 58 2.02 -6.54 9.79
N ILE A 59 3.31 -6.17 9.82
CA ILE A 59 4.37 -6.92 9.15
C ILE A 59 4.41 -8.37 9.64
N ALA A 60 4.45 -8.57 10.97
CA ALA A 60 4.48 -9.90 11.56
C ALA A 60 3.25 -10.74 11.16
N GLU A 61 2.07 -10.11 11.09
CA GLU A 61 0.84 -10.77 10.66
C GLU A 61 0.91 -11.18 9.19
N VAL A 62 1.36 -10.30 8.28
CA VAL A 62 1.40 -10.62 6.85
C VAL A 62 2.52 -11.58 6.48
N GLU A 63 3.63 -11.62 7.23
CA GLU A 63 4.73 -12.56 7.00
C GLU A 63 4.26 -14.02 7.01
N GLY A 64 3.30 -14.37 7.86
CA GLY A 64 2.71 -15.72 7.92
C GLY A 64 1.73 -16.07 6.79
N LEU A 65 1.27 -15.08 6.02
CA LEU A 65 0.24 -15.28 4.99
C LEU A 65 0.82 -15.69 3.63
N LYS A 66 0.06 -16.49 2.88
CA LYS A 66 0.37 -16.80 1.47
C LYS A 66 0.18 -15.56 0.60
N PRO A 67 0.85 -15.45 -0.57
CA PRO A 67 0.71 -14.29 -1.46
C PRO A 67 -0.73 -13.90 -1.78
N ALA A 68 -1.59 -14.85 -2.18
CA ALA A 68 -3.00 -14.59 -2.45
C ALA A 68 -3.78 -14.01 -1.24
N GLU A 69 -3.49 -14.48 -0.02
CA GLU A 69 -4.13 -13.97 1.21
C GLU A 69 -3.67 -12.54 1.51
N ARG A 70 -2.38 -12.23 1.27
CA ARG A 70 -1.84 -10.87 1.36
C ARG A 70 -2.52 -9.92 0.38
N VAL A 71 -2.76 -10.36 -0.86
CA VAL A 71 -3.50 -9.59 -1.86
C VAL A 71 -4.90 -9.27 -1.37
N ILE A 72 -5.67 -10.28 -0.92
CA ILE A 72 -7.03 -10.06 -0.41
C ILE A 72 -7.03 -9.07 0.75
N LYS A 73 -6.10 -9.25 1.71
CA LYS A 73 -5.99 -8.36 2.87
C LYS A 73 -5.63 -6.93 2.45
N ALA A 74 -4.65 -6.76 1.57
CA ALA A 74 -4.21 -5.47 1.05
C ALA A 74 -5.36 -4.68 0.42
N PHE A 75 -6.12 -5.32 -0.47
CA PHE A 75 -7.20 -4.69 -1.22
C PHE A 75 -8.53 -4.61 -0.44
N LYS A 76 -8.64 -5.23 0.74
CA LYS A 76 -9.72 -4.95 1.70
C LYS A 76 -9.40 -3.76 2.59
N ALA A 77 -8.15 -3.64 3.03
CA ALA A 77 -7.70 -2.52 3.85
C ALA A 77 -7.64 -1.21 3.03
N GLU A 78 -7.17 -1.30 1.80
CA GLU A 78 -7.13 -0.19 0.84
C GLU A 78 -7.84 -0.62 -0.47
N PRO A 79 -9.18 -0.47 -0.55
CA PRO A 79 -9.95 -0.82 -1.73
C PRO A 79 -9.42 -0.17 -3.02
N MET A 80 -9.57 -0.88 -4.13
CA MET A 80 -9.16 -0.37 -5.44
C MET A 80 -10.02 0.84 -5.84
N THR A 81 -9.36 1.89 -6.29
CA THR A 81 -10.04 2.96 -7.06
C THR A 81 -10.53 2.42 -8.40
N ASP A 82 -11.48 3.10 -9.05
CA ASP A 82 -11.97 2.72 -10.39
C ASP A 82 -10.83 2.58 -11.42
N THR A 83 -9.80 3.42 -11.29
CA THR A 83 -8.61 3.37 -12.13
C THR A 83 -7.79 2.10 -11.87
N GLU A 84 -7.56 1.75 -10.61
CA GLU A 84 -6.84 0.53 -10.22
C GLU A 84 -7.60 -0.73 -10.64
N GLN A 85 -8.94 -0.73 -10.54
CA GLN A 85 -9.76 -1.83 -11.04
C GLN A 85 -9.56 -2.04 -12.54
N LYS A 86 -9.65 -0.99 -13.36
CA LYS A 86 -9.40 -1.07 -14.81
C LYS A 86 -7.99 -1.57 -15.13
N LEU A 87 -7.02 -1.13 -14.34
CA LEU A 87 -5.61 -1.46 -14.50
C LEU A 87 -5.32 -2.96 -14.23
N VAL A 88 -5.93 -3.53 -13.19
CA VAL A 88 -5.85 -4.96 -12.91
C VAL A 88 -6.65 -5.75 -13.95
N GLN A 89 -7.87 -5.30 -14.24
CA GLN A 89 -8.79 -5.94 -15.19
C GLN A 89 -8.18 -6.06 -16.59
N VAL A 90 -7.51 -5.02 -17.11
CA VAL A 90 -6.91 -5.09 -18.45
C VAL A 90 -5.83 -6.16 -18.56
N LEU A 91 -5.08 -6.41 -17.49
CA LEU A 91 -4.04 -7.44 -17.48
C LEU A 91 -4.66 -8.85 -17.36
N LEU A 92 -5.74 -8.98 -16.58
CA LEU A 92 -6.51 -10.22 -16.50
C LEU A 92 -7.10 -10.60 -17.86
N ASP A 93 -7.71 -9.63 -18.56
CA ASP A 93 -8.33 -9.84 -19.88
C ASP A 93 -7.31 -10.05 -21.00
N ASN A 94 -6.06 -9.61 -20.81
CA ASN A 94 -5.03 -9.61 -21.84
C ASN A 94 -3.69 -10.11 -21.26
N PRO A 95 -3.62 -11.39 -20.84
CA PRO A 95 -2.37 -11.96 -20.35
C PRO A 95 -1.31 -11.94 -21.47
N ASN A 96 -0.04 -12.03 -21.07
CA ASN A 96 1.09 -11.98 -22.00
C ASN A 96 1.13 -10.69 -22.84
N SER A 97 0.80 -9.54 -22.23
CA SER A 97 0.81 -8.23 -22.90
C SER A 97 1.95 -7.34 -22.40
N THR A 98 2.48 -6.51 -23.28
CA THR A 98 3.46 -5.47 -22.95
C THR A 98 2.78 -4.29 -22.24
N SER A 99 3.57 -3.46 -21.56
CA SER A 99 3.03 -2.22 -20.95
C SER A 99 2.40 -1.29 -22.00
N GLY A 100 2.88 -1.29 -23.24
CA GLY A 100 2.32 -0.48 -24.33
C GLY A 100 0.94 -0.96 -24.73
N GLU A 101 0.80 -2.27 -25.01
CA GLU A 101 -0.47 -2.91 -25.36
C GLU A 101 -1.52 -2.72 -24.26
N LEU A 102 -1.14 -2.86 -22.99
CA LEU A 102 -2.04 -2.65 -21.84
C LEU A 102 -2.47 -1.18 -21.70
N THR A 103 -1.54 -0.24 -21.92
CA THR A 103 -1.85 1.20 -21.88
C THR A 103 -2.87 1.56 -22.97
N GLU A 104 -2.66 1.07 -24.19
CA GLU A 104 -3.55 1.33 -25.33
C GLU A 104 -4.96 0.77 -25.08
N LYS A 105 -5.07 -0.44 -24.52
CA LYS A 105 -6.35 -1.06 -24.18
C LYS A 105 -7.14 -0.31 -23.11
N ILE A 106 -6.47 0.38 -22.18
CA ILE A 106 -7.14 1.30 -21.23
C ILE A 106 -7.56 2.61 -21.90
N GLY A 107 -6.97 2.97 -23.05
CA GLY A 107 -7.16 4.25 -23.72
C GLY A 107 -6.25 5.36 -23.18
N TRP A 108 -5.14 5.00 -22.54
CA TRP A 108 -4.15 5.95 -22.04
C TRP A 108 -3.08 6.26 -23.08
N LYS A 109 -2.35 7.37 -22.85
CA LYS A 109 -1.22 7.79 -23.69
C LYS A 109 0.08 7.61 -22.93
N GLY A 110 1.14 7.25 -23.67
CA GLY A 110 2.47 6.98 -23.12
C GLY A 110 2.48 5.68 -22.33
N MET A 111 3.52 4.85 -22.49
CA MET A 111 3.66 3.55 -21.81
C MET A 111 3.69 3.73 -20.29
N SER A 112 2.51 3.83 -19.67
CA SER A 112 2.33 4.30 -18.29
C SER A 112 1.66 3.26 -17.41
N TRP A 113 1.09 2.20 -18.01
CA TRP A 113 0.48 1.10 -17.27
C TRP A 113 1.39 0.56 -16.15
N HIS A 114 2.65 0.25 -16.46
CA HIS A 114 3.59 -0.31 -15.47
C HIS A 114 3.89 0.66 -14.31
N LEU A 115 3.88 1.98 -14.54
CA LEU A 115 4.07 2.98 -13.50
C LEU A 115 2.87 2.98 -12.55
N HIS A 116 1.65 3.07 -13.09
CA HIS A 116 0.43 3.05 -12.29
C HIS A 116 0.26 1.72 -11.54
N PHE A 117 0.63 0.59 -12.17
CA PHE A 117 0.64 -0.73 -11.53
C PHE A 117 1.68 -0.84 -10.43
N GLY A 118 2.88 -0.30 -10.64
CA GLY A 118 3.90 -0.20 -9.62
C GLY A 118 3.45 0.66 -8.42
N THR A 119 2.85 1.82 -8.67
CA THR A 119 2.33 2.72 -7.62
C THR A 119 1.21 2.08 -6.82
N MET A 120 0.24 1.44 -7.47
CA MET A 120 -0.83 0.70 -6.79
C MET A 120 -0.27 -0.36 -5.84
N CYS A 121 0.73 -1.13 -6.29
CA CYS A 121 1.42 -2.11 -5.46
C CYS A 121 2.19 -1.45 -4.31
N ALA A 122 2.88 -0.33 -4.57
CA ALA A 122 3.69 0.37 -3.59
C ALA A 122 2.85 0.96 -2.45
N ASN A 123 1.69 1.54 -2.75
CA ASN A 123 0.75 2.06 -1.74
C ASN A 123 0.34 0.96 -0.75
N ARG A 124 0.24 -0.28 -1.24
CA ARG A 124 -0.13 -1.47 -0.46
C ARG A 124 1.08 -2.30 -0.02
N GLY A 125 2.29 -1.75 -0.12
CA GLY A 125 3.55 -2.48 0.09
C GLY A 125 3.66 -3.13 1.47
N VAL A 126 3.12 -2.51 2.52
CA VAL A 126 3.13 -3.08 3.88
C VAL A 126 2.33 -4.39 3.94
N TYR A 127 1.26 -4.52 3.16
CA TYR A 127 0.43 -5.73 3.14
C TYR A 127 0.98 -6.78 2.18
N LEU A 128 1.41 -6.35 0.99
CA LEU A 128 1.93 -7.23 -0.04
C LEU A 128 3.30 -7.82 0.34
N GLY A 129 4.04 -7.12 1.21
CA GLY A 129 5.39 -7.47 1.62
C GLY A 129 6.44 -6.89 0.67
N GLN A 130 7.71 -7.16 0.97
CA GLN A 130 8.80 -6.74 0.09
C GLN A 130 8.70 -7.48 -1.25
N PRO A 131 8.83 -6.78 -2.39
CA PRO A 131 8.90 -7.47 -3.68
C PRO A 131 10.08 -8.45 -3.67
N PRO A 132 9.95 -9.62 -4.33
CA PRO A 132 11.05 -10.56 -4.45
C PRO A 132 12.28 -9.84 -5.01
N LYS A 133 13.49 -10.18 -4.49
CA LYS A 133 14.74 -9.62 -5.00
C LYS A 133 14.81 -9.92 -6.50
N ALA A 134 14.87 -8.87 -7.33
CA ALA A 134 15.09 -9.03 -8.75
C ALA A 134 16.39 -9.80 -8.96
N THR A 135 16.36 -10.84 -9.80
CA THR A 135 17.55 -11.60 -10.21
C THR A 135 18.42 -10.83 -11.21
N THR A 136 17.96 -9.65 -11.67
CA THR A 136 18.69 -8.77 -12.58
C THR A 136 18.91 -7.37 -11.96
N PRO A 137 19.93 -6.61 -12.41
CA PRO A 137 20.31 -5.32 -11.82
C PRO A 137 19.25 -4.20 -11.97
N ASN A 138 18.28 -4.36 -12.88
CA ASN A 138 17.28 -3.35 -13.19
C ASN A 138 15.96 -3.58 -12.44
N GLY A 139 15.99 -3.27 -11.15
CA GLY A 139 14.84 -2.69 -10.47
C GLY A 139 13.98 -3.68 -9.70
N LYS A 140 13.78 -3.36 -8.42
CA LYS A 140 12.70 -3.89 -7.58
C LYS A 140 11.37 -3.56 -8.26
N PHE A 141 10.85 -4.47 -9.06
CA PHE A 141 9.56 -4.30 -9.70
C PHE A 141 8.48 -4.72 -8.69
N TYR A 142 7.83 -3.76 -8.02
CA TYR A 142 6.78 -4.00 -7.01
C TYR A 142 5.67 -4.95 -7.50
N THR A 143 5.46 -4.92 -8.80
CA THR A 143 4.59 -5.79 -9.59
C THR A 143 4.89 -7.28 -9.45
N GLY A 144 6.10 -7.70 -9.07
CA GLY A 144 6.50 -9.11 -9.01
C GLY A 144 5.71 -9.94 -7.99
N ILE A 145 4.99 -9.29 -7.08
CA ILE A 145 4.06 -9.95 -6.15
C ILE A 145 2.75 -10.32 -6.86
N LEU A 146 2.28 -9.49 -7.79
CA LEU A 146 0.99 -9.67 -8.46
C LEU A 146 1.11 -10.34 -9.83
N ALA A 147 2.12 -9.96 -10.59
CA ALA A 147 2.31 -10.35 -11.98
C ALA A 147 3.74 -10.82 -12.23
N ASP A 148 3.87 -11.80 -13.11
CA ASP A 148 5.13 -12.22 -13.70
C ASP A 148 5.49 -11.31 -14.87
N PHE A 149 6.78 -11.01 -14.99
CA PHE A 149 7.35 -10.26 -16.11
C PHE A 149 8.39 -11.14 -16.81
N ASP A 150 8.16 -11.37 -18.10
CA ASP A 150 9.11 -12.02 -18.98
C ASP A 150 10.11 -10.96 -19.49
N ASN A 151 11.38 -11.11 -19.13
CA ASN A 151 12.44 -10.18 -19.52
C ASN A 151 12.80 -10.27 -21.01
N ASP A 152 12.60 -11.43 -21.65
CA ASP A 152 12.97 -11.63 -23.05
C ASP A 152 11.94 -10.98 -23.98
N THR A 153 10.66 -11.06 -23.59
CA THR A 153 9.55 -10.54 -24.40
C THR A 153 8.98 -9.23 -23.88
N SER A 154 9.39 -8.78 -22.69
CA SER A 154 8.84 -7.61 -21.99
C SER A 154 7.32 -7.70 -21.77
N ARG A 155 6.81 -8.90 -21.46
CA ARG A 155 5.37 -9.19 -21.30
C ARG A 155 5.00 -9.48 -19.86
N PHE A 156 3.82 -9.00 -19.48
CA PHE A 156 3.25 -9.19 -18.15
C PHE A 156 2.14 -10.24 -18.18
N THR A 157 2.08 -11.05 -17.13
CA THR A 157 0.96 -11.98 -16.90
C THR A 157 0.62 -11.99 -15.41
N MET A 158 -0.67 -11.93 -15.07
CA MET A 158 -1.10 -12.07 -13.67
C MET A 158 -0.74 -13.46 -13.14
N LYS A 159 -0.22 -13.54 -11.91
CA LYS A 159 0.01 -14.84 -11.26
C LYS A 159 -1.32 -15.56 -11.04
N PRO A 160 -1.41 -16.89 -11.25
CA PRO A 160 -2.68 -17.61 -11.15
C PRO A 160 -3.37 -17.51 -9.78
N ASP A 161 -2.60 -17.59 -8.70
CA ASP A 161 -3.10 -17.47 -7.32
C ASP A 161 -3.58 -16.04 -7.01
N VAL A 162 -2.92 -15.04 -7.59
CA VAL A 162 -3.32 -13.63 -7.50
C VAL A 162 -4.56 -13.34 -8.33
N ALA A 163 -4.70 -13.92 -9.53
CA ALA A 163 -5.92 -13.82 -10.32
C ALA A 163 -7.12 -14.40 -9.56
N ALA A 164 -6.94 -15.56 -8.90
CA ALA A 164 -7.96 -16.15 -8.03
C ALA A 164 -8.29 -15.26 -6.81
N ALA A 165 -7.30 -14.56 -6.24
CA ALA A 165 -7.53 -13.57 -5.18
C ALA A 165 -8.36 -12.38 -5.68
N PHE A 166 -8.03 -11.83 -6.84
CA PHE A 166 -8.81 -10.74 -7.45
C PHE A 166 -10.23 -11.16 -7.83
N ALA A 167 -10.43 -12.43 -8.19
CA ALA A 167 -11.76 -12.99 -8.40
C ALA A 167 -12.64 -12.92 -7.13
N GLN A 168 -12.05 -13.16 -5.96
CA GLN A 168 -12.75 -13.01 -4.67
C GLN A 168 -13.06 -11.55 -4.31
N LEU A 169 -12.31 -10.61 -4.89
CA LEU A 169 -12.51 -9.17 -4.73
C LEU A 169 -13.49 -8.58 -5.76
N GLY A 170 -14.05 -9.43 -6.63
CA GLY A 170 -15.10 -9.04 -7.59
C GLY A 170 -14.61 -8.70 -9.00
N LEU A 171 -13.30 -8.82 -9.28
CA LEU A 171 -12.78 -8.74 -10.65
C LEU A 171 -12.97 -10.10 -11.36
N LYS A 172 -13.00 -10.13 -12.69
CA LYS A 172 -13.13 -11.39 -13.44
C LYS A 172 -12.09 -11.41 -14.55
N GLY A 173 -11.31 -12.47 -14.66
CA GLY A 173 -10.39 -12.72 -15.77
C GLY A 173 -10.77 -13.99 -16.51
#